data_AF-A0A940VJV2-F1
#
_entry.id   AF-A0A940VJV2-F1
#
_cell.length_a   1.000
_cell.length_b   1.000
_cell.length_c   1.000
_cell.angle_alpha   90.00
_cell.angle_beta   90.00
_cell.angle_gamma   90.00
#
_symmetry.space_group_name_H-M   'P 1'
#
loop_
_entity.id
_entity.type
_entity.pdbx_description
1 polymer ?
#
loop_
_entity_poly.entity_id
_entity_poly.type
_entity_poly.pdbx_seq_one_letter_code
_entity_poly.pdbx_strand_id
1 'polypeptide(L)'
;MLLRHWLNIWTLQLILFSMLSTGCGLTANQTDSGPTGKLTKTKPNKPIIELLSPAPAKLYDLETIAGLTFEGINKENWAQTEEGLANLVSSWQETKLSVGDEKTVALGDEALNKLSTAITEKQVTASYENLNKFMATISDIAKLHKLSPLADIITIGNAVRSTSFYVEEKNWSKASVKVKALDTTWKQSKPGLEKFGIIGEITKTHSYINQIKDAINEENKGNADDKLTDINSSIAQIREYYRGT
;
A
#
# COMPACT_ATOMS: atom_id res chain seq x y z
N MET A 1 53.04 7.38 39.61
CA MET A 1 51.81 8.14 39.30
C MET A 1 50.82 7.33 38.42
N LEU A 2 50.77 6.00 38.56
CA LEU A 2 49.92 5.11 37.74
C LEU A 2 48.88 4.32 38.54
N LEU A 3 49.00 4.27 39.88
CA LEU A 3 48.02 3.58 40.74
C LEU A 3 46.75 4.40 41.02
N ARG A 4 46.78 5.72 40.79
CA ARG A 4 45.66 6.64 41.12
C ARG A 4 44.61 6.73 40.00
N HIS A 5 44.91 6.24 38.80
CA HIS A 5 43.96 6.22 37.67
C HIS A 5 43.10 4.96 37.63
N TRP A 6 43.56 3.83 38.19
CA TRP A 6 42.80 2.58 38.21
C TRP A 6 41.66 2.58 39.23
N LEU A 7 41.78 3.34 40.33
CA LEU A 7 40.73 3.41 41.35
C LEU A 7 39.50 4.23 40.92
N ASN A 8 39.64 5.14 39.96
CA ASN A 8 38.55 6.01 39.49
C ASN A 8 37.66 5.37 38.40
N ILE A 9 38.10 4.29 37.77
CA ILE A 9 37.33 3.60 36.72
C ILE A 9 36.32 2.64 37.37
N TRP A 10 36.67 2.03 38.50
CA TRP A 10 35.80 1.11 39.23
C TRP A 10 34.65 1.81 39.97
N THR A 11 34.86 3.04 40.46
CA THR A 11 33.81 3.81 41.15
C THR A 11 32.78 4.42 40.19
N LEU A 12 33.14 4.67 38.93
CA LEU A 12 32.22 5.20 37.92
C LEU A 12 31.28 4.11 37.34
N GLN A 13 31.74 2.85 37.27
CA GLN A 13 30.90 1.73 36.80
C GLN A 13 29.85 1.30 37.83
N LEU A 14 30.08 1.51 39.13
CA LEU A 14 29.12 1.13 40.17
C LEU A 14 27.91 2.11 40.28
N ILE A 15 28.07 3.35 39.81
CA ILE A 15 27.02 4.38 39.85
C ILE A 15 26.06 4.25 38.65
N LEU A 16 26.52 3.69 37.52
CA LEU A 16 25.67 3.53 36.32
C LEU A 16 24.72 2.32 36.40
N PHE A 17 24.95 1.36 37.32
CA PHE A 17 24.16 0.13 37.42
C PHE A 17 22.97 0.22 38.38
N SER A 18 22.83 1.30 39.16
CA SER A 18 21.78 1.45 40.18
C SER A 18 20.50 2.14 39.69
N MET A 19 20.37 2.44 38.39
CA MET A 19 19.19 3.12 37.83
C MET A 19 18.15 2.20 37.15
N LEU A 20 18.18 0.87 37.38
CA LEU A 20 17.27 -0.08 36.71
C LEU A 20 16.28 -0.80 37.64
N SER A 21 15.89 -0.22 38.77
CA SER A 21 14.89 -0.88 39.63
C SER A 21 13.99 0.08 40.39
N THR A 22 13.02 0.68 39.69
CA THR A 22 11.80 1.24 40.31
C THR A 22 10.60 1.21 39.35
N GLY A 23 9.53 0.52 39.77
CA GLY A 23 8.14 0.68 39.31
C GLY A 23 7.70 -0.29 38.20
N CYS A 24 6.54 -0.92 38.24
CA CYS A 24 5.37 -0.77 39.12
C CYS A 24 4.51 -2.04 39.01
N GLY A 25 3.92 -2.47 40.12
CA GLY A 25 3.06 -3.65 40.17
C GLY A 25 1.68 -3.40 39.55
N LEU A 26 1.13 -4.42 38.92
CA LEU A 26 -0.30 -4.55 38.66
C LEU A 26 -0.74 -5.93 39.12
N THR A 27 -1.20 -5.99 40.37
CA THR A 27 -2.09 -7.04 40.85
C THR A 27 -3.45 -6.82 40.19
N ALA A 28 -3.85 -7.72 39.29
CA ALA A 28 -5.20 -7.74 38.74
C ALA A 28 -6.17 -8.30 39.79
N ASN A 29 -6.86 -7.40 40.50
CA ASN A 29 -8.07 -7.76 41.24
C ASN A 29 -9.20 -7.99 40.23
N GLN A 30 -9.61 -9.24 40.04
CA GLN A 30 -10.94 -9.53 39.51
C GLN A 30 -11.96 -9.24 40.62
N THR A 31 -12.77 -8.21 40.43
CA THR A 31 -14.02 -8.02 41.14
C THR A 31 -15.17 -8.21 40.16
N ASP A 32 -15.84 -9.36 40.28
CA ASP A 32 -17.17 -9.60 39.72
C ASP A 32 -18.22 -8.82 40.53
N SER A 33 -19.10 -8.07 39.86
CA SER A 33 -20.48 -7.72 40.28
C SER A 33 -21.19 -6.96 39.14
N GLY A 34 -22.33 -7.49 38.64
CA GLY A 34 -23.03 -7.14 37.38
C GLY A 34 -23.92 -5.87 37.38
N PRO A 35 -25.10 -5.81 36.72
CA PRO A 35 -25.83 -6.83 35.93
C PRO A 35 -26.24 -6.39 34.49
N THR A 36 -26.51 -7.37 33.63
CA THR A 36 -27.29 -7.26 32.37
C THR A 36 -26.65 -6.51 31.19
N GLY A 37 -25.69 -7.15 30.53
CA GLY A 37 -25.41 -6.95 29.11
C GLY A 37 -25.14 -8.31 28.50
N LYS A 38 -25.89 -8.73 27.48
CA LYS A 38 -25.62 -9.97 26.75
C LYS A 38 -24.13 -10.00 26.41
N LEU A 39 -23.41 -11.01 26.90
CA LEU A 39 -22.05 -11.29 26.48
C LEU A 39 -22.10 -11.52 24.97
N THR A 40 -21.79 -10.47 24.21
CA THR A 40 -21.41 -10.60 22.81
C THR A 40 -20.27 -11.59 22.80
N LYS A 41 -20.50 -12.77 22.20
CA LYS A 41 -19.49 -13.82 22.00
C LYS A 41 -18.22 -13.14 21.53
N THR A 42 -17.26 -12.98 22.44
CA THR A 42 -15.96 -12.43 22.11
C THR A 42 -15.33 -13.46 21.18
N LYS A 43 -15.24 -13.11 19.89
CA LYS A 43 -14.58 -13.95 18.88
C LYS A 43 -13.22 -14.33 19.46
N PRO A 44 -12.86 -15.62 19.51
CA PRO A 44 -11.61 -16.04 20.13
C PRO A 44 -10.48 -15.26 19.47
N ASN A 45 -9.68 -14.57 20.29
CA ASN A 45 -8.51 -13.85 19.84
C ASN A 45 -7.63 -14.86 19.09
N LYS A 46 -7.40 -14.64 17.79
CA LYS A 46 -6.65 -15.59 16.96
C LYS A 46 -5.28 -15.86 17.63
N PRO A 47 -4.82 -17.12 17.66
CA PRO A 47 -3.51 -17.45 18.21
C PRO A 47 -2.43 -16.56 17.58
N ILE A 48 -1.47 -16.11 18.38
CA ILE A 48 -0.36 -15.23 17.95
C ILE A 48 0.38 -15.80 16.73
N ILE A 49 0.35 -17.12 16.53
CA ILE A 49 0.95 -17.80 15.38
C ILE A 49 0.24 -17.47 14.05
N GLU A 50 -1.07 -17.19 14.04
CA GLU A 50 -1.78 -16.72 12.83
C GLU A 50 -1.50 -15.25 12.51
N LEU A 51 -1.07 -14.46 13.50
CA LEU A 51 -0.61 -13.06 13.33
C LEU A 51 0.84 -12.97 12.85
N LEU A 52 1.56 -14.10 12.84
CA LEU A 52 2.94 -14.22 12.39
C LEU A 52 3.07 -14.81 10.98
N SER A 53 1.96 -15.13 10.32
CA SER A 53 1.99 -15.43 8.88
C SER A 53 2.59 -14.23 8.17
N PRO A 54 3.59 -14.42 7.28
CA PRO A 54 4.05 -13.35 6.43
C PRO A 54 2.82 -12.74 5.76
N ALA A 55 2.79 -11.41 5.70
CA ALA A 55 1.85 -10.70 4.87
C ALA A 55 1.63 -11.45 3.56
N PRO A 56 0.37 -11.70 3.15
CA PRO A 56 0.13 -12.53 1.98
C PRO A 56 0.86 -11.88 0.82
N ALA A 57 1.93 -12.49 0.30
CA ALA A 57 2.65 -11.97 -0.86
C ALA A 57 1.67 -11.69 -2.03
N LYS A 58 0.54 -12.39 -2.02
CA LYS A 58 -0.63 -12.21 -2.87
C LYS A 58 -1.25 -10.80 -2.84
N LEU A 59 -1.13 -10.03 -1.76
CA LEU A 59 -1.54 -8.62 -1.74
C LEU A 59 -0.65 -7.76 -2.66
N TYR A 60 0.64 -8.10 -2.81
CA TYR A 60 1.50 -7.45 -3.79
C TYR A 60 1.14 -7.88 -5.22
N ASP A 61 0.77 -9.14 -5.42
CA ASP A 61 0.33 -9.65 -6.73
C ASP A 61 -0.93 -8.93 -7.23
N LEU A 62 -1.88 -8.62 -6.34
CA LEU A 62 -3.08 -7.84 -6.69
C LEU A 62 -2.73 -6.47 -7.30
N GLU A 63 -1.70 -5.80 -6.81
CA GLU A 63 -1.26 -4.51 -7.38
C GLU A 63 -0.63 -4.68 -8.77
N THR A 64 0.12 -5.76 -9.00
CA THR A 64 0.63 -6.10 -10.33
C THR A 64 -0.50 -6.32 -11.32
N ILE A 65 -1.46 -7.17 -10.95
CA ILE A 65 -2.60 -7.50 -11.80
C ILE A 65 -3.43 -6.24 -12.07
N ALA A 66 -3.68 -5.41 -11.07
CA ALA A 66 -4.40 -4.15 -11.23
C ALA A 66 -3.71 -3.18 -12.20
N GLY A 67 -2.36 -3.17 -12.27
CA GLY A 67 -1.63 -2.42 -13.29
C GLY A 67 -1.97 -2.88 -14.71
N LEU A 68 -1.91 -4.20 -14.95
CA LEU A 68 -2.20 -4.81 -16.25
C LEU A 68 -3.68 -4.67 -16.65
N THR A 69 -4.60 -4.84 -15.70
CA THR A 69 -6.04 -4.62 -15.92
C THR A 69 -6.31 -3.16 -16.27
N PHE A 70 -5.67 -2.21 -15.58
CA PHE A 70 -5.82 -0.80 -15.90
C PHE A 70 -5.31 -0.46 -17.30
N GLU A 71 -4.16 -1.00 -17.71
CA GLU A 71 -3.66 -0.77 -19.08
C GLU A 71 -4.67 -1.24 -20.13
N GLY A 72 -5.29 -2.40 -19.91
CA GLY A 72 -6.37 -2.92 -20.74
C GLY A 72 -7.57 -1.97 -20.78
N ILE A 73 -8.04 -1.50 -19.61
CA ILE A 73 -9.16 -0.55 -19.51
C ILE A 73 -8.82 0.73 -20.28
N ASN A 74 -7.63 1.30 -20.04
CA ASN A 74 -7.24 2.59 -20.58
C ASN A 74 -7.09 2.56 -22.10
N LYS A 75 -6.65 1.42 -22.67
CA LYS A 75 -6.52 1.21 -24.11
C LYS A 75 -7.75 0.55 -24.75
N GLU A 76 -8.82 0.36 -23.98
CA GLU A 76 -10.04 -0.37 -24.39
C GLU A 76 -9.77 -1.78 -24.93
N ASN A 77 -8.68 -2.41 -24.50
CA ASN A 77 -8.39 -3.81 -24.79
C ASN A 77 -9.21 -4.70 -23.84
N TRP A 78 -10.46 -4.96 -24.23
CA TRP A 78 -11.40 -5.70 -23.39
C TRP A 78 -10.99 -7.15 -23.14
N ALA A 79 -10.29 -7.80 -24.08
CA ALA A 79 -9.78 -9.16 -23.87
C ALA A 79 -8.75 -9.21 -22.73
N GLN A 80 -7.77 -8.29 -22.76
CA GLN A 80 -6.80 -8.13 -21.66
C GLN A 80 -7.48 -7.73 -20.35
N THR A 81 -8.50 -6.87 -20.43
CA THR A 81 -9.24 -6.40 -19.26
C THR A 81 -10.02 -7.51 -18.57
N GLU A 82 -10.68 -8.38 -19.34
CA GLU A 82 -11.42 -9.54 -18.87
C GLU A 82 -10.48 -10.59 -18.24
N GLU A 83 -9.33 -10.84 -18.86
CA GLU A 83 -8.28 -11.69 -18.29
C GLU A 83 -7.75 -11.13 -16.96
N GLY A 84 -7.44 -9.83 -16.94
CA GLY A 84 -7.01 -9.11 -15.74
C GLY A 84 -8.06 -9.15 -14.62
N LEU A 85 -9.35 -9.01 -14.96
CA LEU A 85 -10.45 -9.15 -14.00
C LEU A 85 -10.53 -10.57 -13.43
N ALA A 86 -10.44 -11.60 -14.28
CA ALA A 86 -10.46 -12.98 -13.83
C ALA A 86 -9.30 -13.26 -12.84
N ASN A 87 -8.10 -12.74 -13.15
CA ASN A 87 -6.93 -12.84 -12.28
C ASN A 87 -7.10 -12.08 -10.96
N LEU A 88 -7.71 -10.89 -10.98
CA LEU A 88 -8.05 -10.14 -9.76
C LEU A 88 -9.04 -10.91 -8.89
N VAL A 89 -10.11 -11.45 -9.50
CA VAL A 89 -11.11 -12.25 -8.80
C VAL A 89 -10.47 -13.47 -8.14
N SER A 90 -9.71 -14.27 -8.89
CA SER A 90 -9.04 -15.45 -8.36
C SER A 90 -8.08 -15.09 -7.22
N SER A 91 -7.20 -14.13 -7.44
CA SER A 91 -6.20 -13.70 -6.44
C SER A 91 -6.86 -13.12 -5.19
N TRP A 92 -7.97 -12.41 -5.34
CA TRP A 92 -8.73 -11.87 -4.23
C TRP A 92 -9.42 -12.96 -3.41
N GLN A 93 -10.05 -13.95 -4.06
CA GLN A 93 -10.67 -15.08 -3.36
C GLN A 93 -9.64 -15.86 -2.52
N GLU A 94 -8.43 -16.03 -3.03
CA GLU A 94 -7.36 -16.68 -2.27
C GLU A 94 -6.84 -15.80 -1.13
N THR A 95 -6.67 -14.50 -1.38
CA THR A 95 -6.10 -13.56 -0.40
C THR A 95 -7.07 -13.29 0.74
N LYS A 96 -8.37 -13.19 0.47
CA LYS A 96 -9.35 -12.82 1.50
C LYS A 96 -9.45 -13.82 2.66
N LEU A 97 -9.09 -15.08 2.43
CA LEU A 97 -8.99 -16.12 3.47
C LEU A 97 -7.93 -15.79 4.54
N SER A 98 -6.91 -15.03 4.15
CA SER A 98 -5.75 -14.72 4.99
C SER A 98 -5.81 -13.35 5.69
N VAL A 99 -6.66 -12.42 5.22
CA VAL A 99 -6.67 -11.03 5.72
C VAL A 99 -7.67 -10.75 6.85
N GLY A 100 -8.58 -11.67 7.16
CA GLY A 100 -9.27 -11.81 8.46
C GLY A 100 -10.28 -10.73 8.90
N ASP A 101 -10.35 -9.57 8.24
CA ASP A 101 -11.26 -8.47 8.58
C ASP A 101 -12.52 -8.45 7.70
N GLU A 102 -13.67 -8.81 8.27
CA GLU A 102 -14.94 -8.99 7.53
C GLU A 102 -15.45 -7.69 6.88
N LYS A 103 -15.16 -6.52 7.48
CA LYS A 103 -15.67 -5.24 6.97
C LYS A 103 -14.91 -4.80 5.71
N THR A 104 -13.59 -4.79 5.76
CA THR A 104 -12.75 -4.43 4.60
C THR A 104 -12.84 -5.48 3.50
N VAL A 105 -12.99 -6.77 3.86
CA VAL A 105 -13.27 -7.81 2.86
C VAL A 105 -14.60 -7.56 2.13
N ALA A 106 -15.66 -7.20 2.86
CA ALA A 106 -16.96 -6.88 2.24
C ALA A 106 -16.87 -5.67 1.29
N LEU A 107 -16.13 -4.62 1.66
CA LEU A 107 -15.89 -3.47 0.77
C LEU A 107 -15.11 -3.87 -0.49
N GLY A 108 -14.14 -4.79 -0.35
CA GLY A 108 -13.38 -5.33 -1.46
C GLY A 108 -14.27 -6.13 -2.42
N ASP A 109 -15.10 -7.02 -1.88
CA ASP A 109 -16.09 -7.80 -2.66
C ASP A 109 -17.08 -6.87 -3.38
N GLU A 110 -17.58 -5.82 -2.73
CA GLU A 110 -18.47 -4.83 -3.34
C GLU A 110 -17.80 -4.08 -4.51
N ALA A 111 -16.58 -3.57 -4.29
CA ALA A 111 -15.84 -2.84 -5.31
C ALA A 111 -15.51 -3.72 -6.51
N LEU A 112 -15.13 -4.98 -6.27
CA LEU A 112 -14.81 -5.94 -7.32
C LEU A 112 -16.05 -6.36 -8.12
N ASN A 113 -17.21 -6.51 -7.47
CA ASN A 113 -18.46 -6.76 -8.18
C ASN A 113 -18.84 -5.59 -9.10
N LYS A 114 -18.70 -4.34 -8.60
CA LYS A 114 -18.94 -3.13 -9.42
C LYS A 114 -17.95 -3.03 -10.58
N LEU A 115 -16.69 -3.42 -10.37
CA LEU A 115 -15.68 -3.51 -11.43
C LEU A 115 -16.09 -4.55 -12.49
N SER A 116 -16.51 -5.74 -12.08
CA SER A 116 -16.97 -6.80 -12.99
C SER A 116 -18.13 -6.35 -13.87
N THR A 117 -19.14 -5.69 -13.28
CA THR A 117 -20.26 -5.13 -14.03
C THR A 117 -19.79 -4.08 -15.04
N ALA A 118 -18.97 -3.12 -14.60
CA ALA A 118 -18.46 -2.06 -15.47
C ALA A 118 -17.64 -2.60 -16.66
N ILE A 119 -16.82 -3.63 -16.43
CA ILE A 119 -16.03 -4.28 -17.48
C ILE A 119 -16.93 -5.03 -18.46
N THR A 120 -17.91 -5.78 -17.96
CA THR A 120 -18.89 -6.51 -18.79
C THR A 120 -19.68 -5.55 -19.68
N GLU A 121 -20.05 -4.39 -19.13
CA GLU A 121 -20.75 -3.31 -19.84
C GLU A 121 -19.81 -2.41 -20.65
N LYS A 122 -18.50 -2.69 -20.64
CA LYS A 122 -17.45 -1.94 -21.36
C LYS A 122 -17.43 -0.45 -21.04
N GLN A 123 -17.72 -0.10 -19.79
CA GLN A 123 -17.71 1.28 -19.31
C GLN A 123 -16.32 1.66 -18.83
N VAL A 124 -15.51 2.31 -19.68
CA VAL A 124 -14.12 2.68 -19.38
C VAL A 124 -14.01 3.47 -18.07
N THR A 125 -14.78 4.55 -17.93
CA THR A 125 -14.73 5.41 -16.74
C THR A 125 -15.11 4.65 -15.47
N ALA A 126 -16.22 3.92 -15.49
CA ALA A 126 -16.66 3.15 -14.33
C ALA A 126 -15.68 2.01 -13.98
N SER A 127 -15.05 1.40 -15.00
CA SER A 127 -14.05 0.34 -14.80
C SER A 127 -12.82 0.89 -14.09
N TYR A 128 -12.25 2.01 -14.55
CA TYR A 128 -11.06 2.58 -13.88
C TYR A 128 -11.39 3.02 -12.43
N GLU A 129 -12.55 3.65 -12.22
CA GLU A 129 -12.92 4.14 -10.89
C GLU A 129 -13.13 2.99 -9.90
N ASN A 130 -13.81 1.93 -10.33
CA ASN A 130 -14.05 0.77 -9.48
C ASN A 130 -12.78 -0.05 -9.24
N LEU A 131 -11.86 -0.12 -10.20
CA LEU A 131 -10.53 -0.69 -9.99
C LEU A 131 -9.75 0.09 -8.93
N ASN A 132 -9.72 1.42 -9.01
CA ASN A 132 -9.07 2.25 -8.00
C ASN A 132 -9.72 2.09 -6.61
N LYS A 133 -11.05 1.97 -6.52
CA LYS A 133 -11.76 1.72 -5.25
C LYS A 133 -11.43 0.34 -4.66
N PHE A 134 -11.35 -0.69 -5.51
CA PHE A 134 -10.93 -2.01 -5.08
C PHE A 134 -9.50 -1.95 -4.51
N MET A 135 -8.57 -1.33 -5.25
CA MET A 135 -7.19 -1.18 -4.79
C MET A 135 -7.07 -0.32 -3.53
N ALA A 136 -7.87 0.73 -3.37
CA ALA A 136 -7.90 1.51 -2.12
C ALA A 136 -8.24 0.62 -0.90
N THR A 137 -9.17 -0.32 -1.08
CA THR A 137 -9.52 -1.31 -0.06
C THR A 137 -8.34 -2.24 0.25
N ILE A 138 -7.61 -2.70 -0.78
CA ILE A 138 -6.38 -3.48 -0.59
C ILE A 138 -5.32 -2.68 0.18
N SER A 139 -5.18 -1.38 -0.10
CA SER A 139 -4.30 -0.48 0.67
C SER A 139 -4.72 -0.41 2.15
N ASP A 140 -6.01 -0.33 2.44
CA ASP A 140 -6.49 -0.30 3.83
C ASP A 140 -6.25 -1.62 4.55
N ILE A 141 -6.42 -2.75 3.86
CA ILE A 141 -6.03 -4.07 4.36
C ILE A 141 -4.52 -4.11 4.62
N ALA A 142 -3.69 -3.64 3.69
CA ALA A 142 -2.25 -3.57 3.88
C ALA A 142 -1.87 -2.77 5.13
N LYS A 143 -2.53 -1.64 5.41
CA LYS A 143 -2.32 -0.86 6.65
C LYS A 143 -2.68 -1.67 7.90
N LEU A 144 -3.82 -2.38 7.89
CA LEU A 144 -4.24 -3.23 9.02
C LEU A 144 -3.21 -4.33 9.32
N HIS A 145 -2.55 -4.85 8.29
CA HIS A 145 -1.50 -5.86 8.38
C HIS A 145 -0.09 -5.27 8.54
N LYS A 146 0.03 -3.96 8.82
CA LYS A 146 1.31 -3.24 9.00
C LYS A 146 2.25 -3.30 7.78
N LEU A 147 1.66 -3.44 6.60
CA LEU A 147 2.33 -3.39 5.29
C LEU A 147 2.29 -1.98 4.73
N SER A 148 2.82 -1.01 5.48
CA SER A 148 2.83 0.38 5.06
C SER A 148 3.45 0.58 3.66
N PRO A 149 4.58 -0.05 3.30
CA PRO A 149 5.14 0.08 1.96
C PRO A 149 4.18 -0.34 0.85
N LEU A 150 3.44 -1.44 1.03
CA LEU A 150 2.45 -1.87 0.05
C LEU A 150 1.28 -0.89 -0.04
N ALA A 151 0.77 -0.39 1.09
CA ALA A 151 -0.29 0.59 1.09
C ALA A 151 0.13 1.89 0.37
N ASP A 152 1.37 2.33 0.57
CA ASP A 152 1.98 3.46 -0.11
C ASP A 152 2.10 3.20 -1.63
N ILE A 153 2.63 2.04 -2.02
CA ILE A 153 2.74 1.62 -3.43
C ILE A 153 1.39 1.63 -4.12
N ILE A 154 0.35 1.07 -3.50
CA ILE A 154 -1.01 1.04 -4.04
C ILE A 154 -1.57 2.46 -4.19
N THR A 155 -1.33 3.33 -3.20
CA THR A 155 -1.80 4.71 -3.23
C THR A 155 -1.13 5.49 -4.38
N ILE A 156 0.17 5.29 -4.57
CA ILE A 156 0.92 5.84 -5.72
C ILE A 156 0.38 5.25 -7.03
N GLY A 157 0.19 3.93 -7.11
CA GLY A 157 -0.34 3.23 -8.29
C GLY A 157 -1.69 3.80 -8.73
N ASN A 158 -2.62 4.00 -7.79
CA ASN A 158 -3.91 4.65 -8.07
C ASN A 158 -3.76 6.09 -8.59
N ALA A 159 -2.80 6.86 -8.07
CA ALA A 159 -2.52 8.21 -8.55
C ALA A 159 -1.90 8.22 -9.97
N VAL A 160 -1.04 7.23 -10.29
CA VAL A 160 -0.50 7.02 -11.64
C VAL A 160 -1.61 6.63 -12.60
N ARG A 161 -2.44 5.64 -12.27
CA ARG A 161 -3.62 5.24 -13.07
C ARG A 161 -4.53 6.43 -13.35
N SER A 162 -4.84 7.22 -12.32
CA SER A 162 -5.67 8.42 -12.47
C SER A 162 -5.04 9.46 -13.40
N THR A 163 -3.73 9.63 -13.36
CA THR A 163 -3.02 10.57 -14.25
C THR A 163 -3.04 10.05 -15.69
N SER A 164 -2.68 8.78 -15.88
CA SER A 164 -2.65 8.10 -17.18
C SER A 164 -4.02 8.10 -17.86
N PHE A 165 -5.10 7.90 -17.10
CA PHE A 165 -6.47 7.95 -17.62
C PHE A 165 -6.78 9.29 -18.30
N TYR A 166 -6.47 10.42 -17.65
CA TYR A 166 -6.76 11.72 -18.23
C TYR A 166 -5.75 12.16 -19.30
N VAL A 167 -4.53 11.61 -19.30
CA VAL A 167 -3.59 11.76 -20.44
C VAL A 167 -4.14 11.06 -21.67
N GLU A 168 -4.70 9.85 -21.52
CA GLU A 168 -5.32 9.10 -22.61
C GLU A 168 -6.53 9.83 -23.20
N GLU A 169 -7.41 10.35 -22.32
CA GLU A 169 -8.54 11.20 -22.73
C GLU A 169 -8.13 12.56 -23.31
N LYS A 170 -6.82 12.90 -23.33
CA LYS A 170 -6.29 14.23 -23.65
C LYS A 170 -6.96 15.36 -22.85
N ASN A 171 -7.42 15.04 -21.65
CA ASN A 171 -8.04 15.97 -20.74
C ASN A 171 -6.96 16.65 -19.90
N TRP A 172 -6.20 17.56 -20.51
CA TRP A 172 -5.02 18.19 -19.91
C TRP A 172 -5.31 18.92 -18.61
N SER A 173 -6.48 19.54 -18.49
CA SER A 173 -6.92 20.20 -17.25
C SER A 173 -7.03 19.19 -16.10
N LYS A 174 -7.72 18.07 -16.31
CA LYS A 174 -7.81 17.01 -15.29
C LYS A 174 -6.47 16.29 -15.07
N ALA A 175 -5.70 16.04 -16.14
CA ALA A 175 -4.38 15.45 -16.06
C ALA A 175 -3.44 16.30 -15.19
N SER A 176 -3.46 17.63 -15.35
CA SER A 176 -2.68 18.58 -14.54
C SER A 176 -3.06 18.51 -13.05
N VAL A 177 -4.36 18.39 -12.75
CA VAL A 177 -4.83 18.18 -11.36
C VAL A 177 -4.35 16.84 -10.82
N LYS A 178 -4.45 15.76 -11.60
CA LYS A 178 -4.06 14.42 -11.16
C LYS A 178 -2.56 14.25 -10.98
N VAL A 179 -1.72 14.83 -11.86
CA VAL A 179 -0.27 14.74 -11.70
C VAL A 179 0.24 15.54 -10.49
N LYS A 180 -0.44 16.64 -10.12
CA LYS A 180 -0.14 17.36 -8.86
C LYS A 180 -0.52 16.53 -7.63
N ALA A 181 -1.64 15.81 -7.71
CA ALA A 181 -2.02 14.86 -6.66
C ALA A 181 -1.00 13.71 -6.57
N LEU A 182 -0.54 13.16 -7.70
CA LEU A 182 0.52 12.16 -7.75
C LEU A 182 1.82 12.65 -7.10
N ASP A 183 2.29 13.86 -7.42
CA ASP A 183 3.48 14.47 -6.80
C ASP A 183 3.31 14.62 -5.28
N THR A 184 2.11 15.00 -4.82
CA THR A 184 1.79 15.12 -3.40
C THR A 184 1.81 13.76 -2.71
N THR A 185 1.12 12.77 -3.27
CA THR A 185 1.11 11.38 -2.79
C THR A 185 2.52 10.82 -2.72
N TRP A 186 3.31 11.00 -3.77
CA TRP A 186 4.71 10.58 -3.79
C TRP A 186 5.52 11.21 -2.67
N LYS A 187 5.45 12.53 -2.48
CA LYS A 187 6.17 13.22 -1.40
C LYS A 187 5.79 12.73 -0.01
N GLN A 188 4.53 12.33 0.19
CA GLN A 188 4.04 11.79 1.46
C GLN A 188 4.53 10.35 1.71
N SER A 189 4.51 9.50 0.68
CA SER A 189 4.89 8.09 0.78
C SER A 189 6.41 7.87 0.72
N LYS A 190 7.15 8.76 0.02
CA LYS A 190 8.59 8.63 -0.23
C LYS A 190 9.42 8.32 1.03
N PRO A 191 9.26 9.04 2.17
CA PRO A 191 10.05 8.74 3.37
C PRO A 191 9.84 7.31 3.91
N GLY A 192 8.66 6.73 3.73
CA GLY A 192 8.36 5.34 4.11
C GLY A 192 8.98 4.30 3.18
N LEU A 193 9.24 4.70 1.93
CA LEU A 193 9.80 3.87 0.86
C LEU A 193 11.33 3.96 0.74
N GLU A 194 11.96 4.92 1.43
CA GLU A 194 13.41 5.10 1.39
C GLU A 194 14.12 4.02 2.23
N LYS A 195 14.71 3.04 1.54
CA LYS A 195 15.59 2.01 2.13
C LYS A 195 16.88 1.86 1.33
N PHE A 196 17.94 1.47 2.02
CA PHE A 196 19.19 1.08 1.38
C PHE A 196 18.92 -0.06 0.38
N GLY A 197 19.46 0.05 -0.84
CA GLY A 197 19.21 -0.93 -1.92
C GLY A 197 18.12 -0.52 -2.92
N ILE A 198 17.23 0.42 -2.61
CA ILE A 198 16.17 0.87 -3.53
C ILE A 198 16.17 2.39 -3.81
N ILE A 199 17.11 3.15 -3.23
CA ILE A 199 17.22 4.62 -3.38
C ILE A 199 17.31 5.07 -4.85
N GLY A 200 17.96 4.27 -5.71
CA GLY A 200 18.07 4.55 -7.13
C GLY A 200 16.69 4.65 -7.80
N GLU A 201 15.82 3.68 -7.54
CA GLU A 201 14.46 3.64 -8.08
C GLU A 201 13.57 4.73 -7.46
N ILE A 202 13.73 5.02 -6.17
CA ILE A 202 13.04 6.16 -5.54
C ILE A 202 13.42 7.48 -6.23
N THR A 203 14.71 7.70 -6.52
CA THR A 203 15.19 8.90 -7.20
C THR A 203 14.65 9.00 -8.64
N LYS A 204 14.66 7.89 -9.38
CA LYS A 204 14.09 7.81 -10.73
C LYS A 204 12.60 8.10 -10.74
N THR A 205 11.83 7.46 -9.85
CA THR A 205 10.39 7.69 -9.70
C THR A 205 10.09 9.17 -9.49
N HIS A 206 10.83 9.84 -8.59
CA HIS A 206 10.65 11.29 -8.39
C HIS A 206 10.95 12.11 -9.65
N SER A 207 12.01 11.76 -10.37
CA SER A 207 12.37 12.43 -11.63
C SER A 207 11.29 12.25 -12.69
N TYR A 208 10.76 11.04 -12.85
CA TYR A 208 9.68 10.76 -13.81
C TYR A 208 8.42 11.54 -13.49
N ILE A 209 8.04 11.69 -12.22
CA ILE A 209 6.88 12.53 -11.84
C ILE A 209 7.05 13.98 -12.33
N ASN A 210 8.25 14.56 -12.20
CA ASN A 210 8.51 15.90 -12.72
C ASN A 210 8.41 15.94 -14.25
N GLN A 211 8.98 14.95 -14.93
CA GLN A 211 8.91 14.87 -16.40
C GLN A 211 7.47 14.65 -16.92
N ILE A 212 6.63 13.91 -16.20
CA ILE A 212 5.20 13.77 -16.50
C ILE A 212 4.49 15.12 -16.35
N LYS A 213 4.81 15.89 -15.29
CA LYS A 213 4.24 17.24 -15.10
C LYS A 213 4.60 18.16 -16.26
N ASP A 214 5.86 18.13 -16.68
CA ASP A 214 6.34 18.95 -17.80
C ASP A 214 5.63 18.54 -19.10
N ALA A 215 5.57 17.23 -19.40
CA ALA A 215 4.86 16.71 -20.57
C ALA A 215 3.36 17.07 -20.57
N ILE A 216 2.69 17.03 -19.42
CA ILE A 216 1.27 17.42 -19.31
C ILE A 216 1.09 18.93 -19.51
N ASN A 217 2.01 19.76 -18.99
CA ASN A 217 1.96 21.21 -19.20
C ASN A 217 2.20 21.58 -20.67
N GLU A 218 2.98 20.77 -21.38
CA GLU A 218 3.23 20.87 -22.81
C GLU A 218 2.16 20.19 -23.68
N GLU A 219 1.15 19.56 -23.07
CA GLU A 219 0.11 18.77 -23.74
C GLU A 219 0.68 17.67 -24.67
N ASN A 220 1.86 17.15 -24.31
CA ASN A 220 2.60 16.17 -25.08
C ASN A 220 2.27 14.75 -24.62
N LYS A 221 1.25 14.14 -25.25
CA LYS A 221 0.80 12.77 -24.93
C LYS A 221 1.93 11.75 -25.02
N GLY A 222 2.72 11.76 -26.10
CA GLY A 222 3.78 10.75 -26.30
C GLY A 222 4.81 10.76 -25.18
N ASN A 223 5.31 11.94 -24.82
CA ASN A 223 6.26 12.08 -23.71
C ASN A 223 5.60 11.72 -22.36
N ALA A 224 4.33 12.10 -22.15
CA ALA A 224 3.61 11.73 -20.94
C ALA A 224 3.46 10.20 -20.81
N ASP A 225 3.10 9.51 -21.90
CA ASP A 225 2.95 8.04 -21.93
C ASP A 225 4.28 7.33 -21.69
N ASP A 226 5.37 7.80 -22.31
CA ASP A 226 6.72 7.26 -22.09
C ASP A 226 7.10 7.36 -20.60
N LYS A 227 6.87 8.52 -19.98
CA LYS A 227 7.21 8.72 -18.57
C LYS A 227 6.26 8.01 -17.61
N LEU A 228 4.99 7.83 -17.98
CA LEU A 228 4.04 6.98 -17.25
C LEU A 228 4.42 5.49 -17.34
N THR A 229 5.05 5.07 -18.44
CA THR A 229 5.62 3.72 -18.56
C THR A 229 6.85 3.57 -17.66
N ASP A 230 7.77 4.55 -17.71
CA ASP A 230 8.98 4.58 -16.88
C ASP A 230 8.66 4.53 -15.38
N ILE A 231 7.68 5.34 -14.92
CA ILE A 231 7.29 5.35 -13.51
C ILE A 231 6.65 4.02 -13.07
N ASN A 232 5.82 3.40 -13.91
CA ASN A 232 5.23 2.09 -13.60
C ASN A 232 6.30 1.00 -13.45
N SER A 233 7.32 1.02 -14.31
CA SER A 233 8.47 0.12 -14.19
C SER A 233 9.25 0.32 -12.88
N SER A 234 9.49 1.58 -12.51
CA SER A 234 10.20 1.89 -11.25
C SER A 234 9.37 1.49 -10.02
N ILE A 235 8.07 1.76 -10.01
CA ILE A 235 7.14 1.31 -8.95
C ILE A 235 7.12 -0.21 -8.84
N ALA A 236 7.14 -0.93 -9.97
CA ALA A 236 7.20 -2.39 -9.96
C ALA A 236 8.50 -2.90 -9.29
N GLN A 237 9.64 -2.27 -9.55
CA GLN A 237 10.90 -2.63 -8.88
C GLN A 237 10.87 -2.34 -7.38
N ILE A 238 10.30 -1.20 -6.97
CA ILE A 238 10.08 -0.86 -5.55
C ILE A 238 9.19 -1.92 -4.90
N ARG A 239 8.11 -2.32 -5.58
CA ARG A 239 7.19 -3.36 -5.11
C ARG A 239 7.88 -4.70 -4.90
N GLU A 240 8.64 -5.19 -5.88
CA GLU A 240 9.35 -6.47 -5.74
C GLU A 240 10.41 -6.43 -4.64
N TYR A 241 11.08 -5.29 -4.44
CA TYR A 241 11.99 -5.10 -3.31
C TYR A 241 11.28 -5.30 -1.96
N TYR A 242 10.10 -4.71 -1.77
CA TYR A 242 9.34 -4.83 -0.52
C TYR A 242 8.60 -6.16 -0.37
N ARG A 243 8.29 -6.84 -1.48
CA ARG A 243 7.74 -8.18 -1.48
C ARG A 243 8.71 -9.18 -0.84
N GLY A 244 10.03 -8.96 -0.98
CA GLY A 244 11.07 -9.72 -0.30
C GLY A 244 11.19 -11.16 -0.80
N THR A 245 11.59 -11.32 -2.07
CA THR A 245 11.80 -12.61 -2.75
C THR A 245 12.36 -13.72 -1.87
#